data_AF-A0A7C1SEL0-F1
#
_entry.id   AF-A0A7C1SEL0-F1
#
_cell.length_a   1.000
_cell.length_b   1.000
_cell.length_c   1.000
_cell.angle_alpha   90.00
_cell.angle_beta   90.00
_cell.angle_gamma   90.00
#
_symmetry.space_group_name_H-M   'P 1'
#
loop_
_entity.id
_entity.type
_entity.pdbx_description
1 polymer ?
#
loop_
_entity_poly.entity_id
_entity_poly.type
_entity_poly.pdbx_seq_one_letter_code
_entity_poly.pdbx_strand_id
1 'polypeptide(L)'
;MDTEIKKHPIAKIITRKEFHCPSCRVLLSEDVLTSPIIKCPSCSTNIKLPDLGMHKVEAANERREERCPVSLKVQYNTAKEFKIEYTKNVSQGGMFIRTTSPIETGTKIQLELFIPDLNEPILLSVEVVRSSQYAVDKEDAGVGVRFLDIDPLSKSILINYLSALSDSC
;
A
#
# COMPACT_ATOMS: atom_id res chain seq x y z
N MET A 1 15.26 43.73 4.02
CA MET A 1 15.01 43.13 2.69
C MET A 1 14.62 41.70 2.94
N ASP A 2 13.38 41.54 3.36
CA ASP A 2 12.80 40.31 3.87
C ASP A 2 12.42 39.39 2.72
N THR A 3 12.95 38.17 2.72
CA THR A 3 12.61 37.16 1.73
C THR A 3 11.45 36.33 2.27
N GLU A 4 10.25 36.58 1.74
CA GLU A 4 9.04 35.82 2.06
C GLU A 4 9.21 34.33 1.69
N ILE A 5 9.14 33.49 2.72
CA ILE A 5 9.00 32.04 2.59
C ILE A 5 7.56 31.75 2.13
N LYS A 6 7.39 31.35 0.87
CA LYS A 6 6.11 30.92 0.30
C LYS A 6 5.64 29.63 0.98
N LYS A 7 4.70 29.77 1.92
CA LYS A 7 3.96 28.66 2.56
C LYS A 7 3.12 27.95 1.49
N HIS A 8 3.44 26.70 1.18
CA HIS A 8 2.62 25.84 0.33
C HIS A 8 1.34 25.41 1.09
N PRO A 9 0.18 25.30 0.40
CA PRO A 9 -1.09 25.02 1.05
C PRO A 9 -1.15 23.58 1.57
N ILE A 10 -1.46 23.44 2.87
CA ILE A 10 -1.70 22.18 3.56
C ILE A 10 -2.88 21.48 2.89
N ALA A 11 -2.64 20.24 2.42
CA ALA A 11 -3.64 19.41 1.74
C ALA A 11 -4.93 19.26 2.57
N LYS A 12 -6.08 19.34 1.88
CA LYS A 12 -7.42 19.16 2.45
C LYS A 12 -7.49 17.85 3.24
N ILE A 13 -7.72 17.97 4.55
CA ILE A 13 -8.01 16.84 5.45
C ILE A 13 -9.36 16.26 5.04
N ILE A 14 -9.37 15.08 4.41
CA ILE A 14 -10.59 14.31 4.15
C ILE A 14 -10.80 13.37 5.33
N THR A 15 -11.77 13.67 6.19
CA THR A 15 -12.19 12.77 7.27
C THR A 15 -13.20 11.75 6.73
N ARG A 16 -12.78 10.50 6.48
CA ARG A 16 -13.70 9.36 6.28
C ARG A 16 -13.84 8.57 7.60
N LYS A 17 -15.07 8.17 7.94
CA LYS A 17 -15.34 7.29 9.10
C LYS A 17 -15.32 5.84 8.63
N GLU A 18 -14.47 5.01 9.22
CA GLU A 18 -14.36 3.59 8.91
C GLU A 18 -14.75 2.74 10.13
N PHE A 19 -15.64 1.78 9.94
CA PHE A 19 -16.12 0.90 11.01
C PHE A 19 -15.61 -0.52 10.78
N HIS A 20 -14.96 -1.12 11.77
CA HIS A 20 -14.38 -2.45 11.63
C HIS A 20 -15.07 -3.46 12.55
N CYS A 21 -15.26 -4.69 12.08
CA CYS A 21 -15.77 -5.77 12.92
C CYS A 21 -14.74 -6.14 14.01
N PRO A 22 -15.10 -6.24 15.30
CA PRO A 22 -14.16 -6.57 16.36
C PRO A 22 -13.62 -8.02 16.28
N SER A 23 -14.35 -8.90 15.60
CA SER A 23 -14.01 -10.33 15.51
C SER A 23 -13.08 -10.65 14.33
N CYS A 24 -13.33 -10.08 13.15
CA CYS A 24 -12.55 -10.37 11.94
C CYS A 24 -11.87 -9.16 11.29
N ARG A 25 -12.09 -7.95 11.82
CA ARG A 25 -11.56 -6.67 11.31
C ARG A 25 -11.95 -6.33 9.87
N VAL A 26 -13.02 -6.92 9.31
CA VAL A 26 -13.55 -6.46 8.02
C VAL A 26 -14.11 -5.04 8.15
N LEU A 27 -13.95 -4.22 7.11
CA LEU A 27 -14.60 -2.91 7.00
C LEU A 27 -16.11 -3.10 6.78
N LEU A 28 -16.91 -2.43 7.60
CA LEU A 28 -18.36 -2.39 7.52
C LEU A 28 -18.75 -1.14 6.73
N SER A 29 -19.64 -1.29 5.74
CA SER A 29 -20.17 -0.13 5.00
C SER A 29 -21.11 0.69 5.88
N GLU A 30 -21.24 1.99 5.58
CA GLU A 30 -22.14 2.88 6.33
C GLU A 30 -23.59 2.40 6.32
N ASP A 31 -23.99 1.66 5.28
CA ASP A 31 -25.34 1.13 5.09
C ASP A 31 -25.78 0.17 6.20
N VAL A 32 -24.83 -0.45 6.89
CA VAL A 32 -25.10 -1.43 7.95
C VAL A 32 -25.31 -0.76 9.32
N LEU A 33 -25.08 0.55 9.44
CA LEU A 33 -25.19 1.31 10.70
C LEU A 33 -26.63 1.74 11.06
N THR A 34 -27.63 1.25 10.31
CA THR A 34 -29.04 1.60 10.52
C THR A 34 -29.75 0.73 11.57
N SER A 35 -29.06 -0.29 12.12
CA SER A 35 -29.62 -1.26 13.07
C SER A 35 -28.85 -1.29 14.39
N PRO A 36 -29.54 -1.40 15.56
CA PRO A 36 -28.92 -1.52 16.88
C PRO A 36 -27.99 -2.73 17.04
N ILE A 37 -28.22 -3.78 16.25
CA ILE A 37 -27.39 -4.97 16.18
C ILE A 37 -27.04 -5.22 14.71
N ILE A 38 -25.75 -5.25 14.42
CA ILE A 38 -25.20 -5.44 13.09
C ILE A 38 -24.66 -6.86 13.00
N LYS A 39 -25.08 -7.63 11.99
CA LYS A 39 -24.45 -8.92 11.70
C LYS A 39 -23.31 -8.70 10.72
N CYS A 40 -22.09 -9.03 11.14
CA CYS A 40 -20.93 -8.92 10.26
C CYS A 40 -21.10 -9.84 9.04
N PRO A 41 -20.97 -9.34 7.80
CA PRO A 41 -21.11 -10.17 6.59
C PRO A 41 -19.97 -11.19 6.44
N SER A 42 -18.81 -10.93 7.05
CA SER A 42 -17.62 -11.79 6.93
C SER A 42 -17.59 -12.93 7.94
N CYS A 43 -17.89 -12.66 9.22
CA CYS A 43 -17.75 -13.66 10.29
C CYS A 43 -19.05 -13.93 11.06
N SER A 44 -20.18 -13.37 10.63
CA SER A 44 -21.49 -13.51 11.28
C SER A 44 -21.56 -13.04 12.74
N THR A 45 -20.53 -12.37 13.26
CA THR A 45 -20.52 -11.82 14.62
C THR A 45 -21.59 -10.74 14.74
N ASN A 46 -22.37 -10.82 15.83
CA ASN A 46 -23.32 -9.76 16.21
C ASN A 46 -22.54 -8.63 16.89
N ILE A 47 -22.59 -7.44 16.31
CA ILE A 47 -21.90 -6.24 16.77
C ILE A 47 -22.97 -5.31 17.36
N LYS A 48 -22.80 -4.89 18.61
CA LYS A 48 -23.63 -3.87 19.24
C LYS A 48 -23.00 -2.49 18.95
N LEU A 49 -23.80 -1.56 18.44
CA LEU A 49 -23.37 -0.18 18.15
C LEU A 49 -22.68 0.56 19.31
N PRO A 50 -22.98 0.34 20.61
CA PRO A 50 -22.23 0.98 21.71
C PRO A 50 -20.85 0.37 22.00
N ASP A 51 -20.51 -0.80 21.45
CA ASP A 51 -19.20 -1.46 21.63
C ASP A 51 -18.22 -1.18 20.47
N LEU A 52 -18.63 -0.38 19.47
CA LEU A 52 -17.74 0.10 18.41
C LEU A 52 -16.82 1.17 18.98
N GLY A 53 -15.67 0.73 19.48
CA GLY A 53 -14.60 1.62 19.93
C GLY A 53 -14.27 2.66 18.86
N MET A 54 -14.43 3.93 19.21
CA MET A 54 -13.92 5.05 18.42
C MET A 54 -12.39 4.96 18.39
N HIS A 55 -11.84 4.37 17.33
CA HIS A 55 -10.43 4.57 17.04
C HIS A 55 -10.32 5.84 16.20
N LYS A 56 -9.77 6.89 16.81
CA LYS A 56 -9.21 8.02 16.08
C LYS A 56 -8.06 7.45 15.25
N VAL A 57 -8.33 7.06 14.02
CA VAL A 57 -7.26 6.84 13.05
C VAL A 57 -6.77 8.22 12.67
N GLU A 58 -5.82 8.71 13.46
CA GLU A 58 -4.89 9.69 12.94
C GLU A 58 -4.24 8.98 11.75
N ALA A 59 -4.64 9.33 10.53
CA ALA A 59 -3.75 9.18 9.40
C ALA A 59 -2.62 10.19 9.63
N ALA A 60 -1.82 9.98 10.67
CA ALA A 60 -0.49 10.50 10.74
C ALA A 60 0.13 10.06 9.41
N ASN A 61 0.64 11.02 8.66
CA ASN A 61 1.52 10.71 7.55
C ASN A 61 2.81 10.15 8.18
N GLU A 62 2.75 8.94 8.75
CA GLU A 62 3.89 8.18 9.29
C GLU A 62 4.79 7.68 8.16
N ARG A 63 4.41 7.96 6.92
CA ARG A 63 5.21 7.65 5.74
C ARG A 63 6.39 8.61 5.74
N ARG A 64 7.52 8.10 6.23
CA ARG A 64 8.84 8.76 6.14
C ARG A 64 9.28 9.01 4.70
N GLU A 65 8.62 8.40 3.72
CA GLU A 65 9.01 8.38 2.31
C GLU A 65 7.81 8.59 1.40
N GLU A 66 7.96 9.47 0.42
CA GLU A 66 6.96 9.74 -0.60
C GLU A 66 6.87 8.56 -1.58
N ARG A 67 5.64 8.19 -1.96
CA ARG A 67 5.37 7.08 -2.89
C ARG A 67 4.96 7.64 -4.23
N CYS A 68 5.77 7.39 -5.25
CA CYS A 68 5.46 7.76 -6.63
C CYS A 68 4.41 6.77 -7.19
N PRO A 69 3.24 7.24 -7.65
CA PRO A 69 2.29 6.41 -8.39
C PRO A 69 2.88 6.03 -9.76
N VAL A 70 3.35 4.79 -9.89
CA VAL A 70 4.01 4.31 -11.10
C VAL A 70 3.74 2.82 -11.30
N SER A 71 3.52 2.42 -12.55
CA SER A 71 3.28 1.04 -12.97
C SER A 71 4.54 0.44 -13.57
N LEU A 72 5.35 -0.19 -12.73
CA LEU A 72 6.56 -0.91 -13.12
C LEU A 72 6.29 -2.41 -13.13
N LYS A 73 6.83 -3.11 -14.14
CA LYS A 73 6.75 -4.56 -14.22
C LYS A 73 7.60 -5.16 -13.09
N VAL A 74 7.05 -6.14 -12.39
CA VAL A 74 7.77 -6.97 -11.43
C VAL A 74 7.63 -8.44 -11.81
N GLN A 75 8.69 -9.20 -11.59
CA GLN A 75 8.70 -10.65 -11.79
C GLN A 75 9.19 -11.34 -10.53
N TYR A 76 8.52 -12.40 -10.11
CA TYR A 76 8.93 -13.18 -8.94
C TYR A 76 8.37 -14.59 -8.97
N ASN A 77 9.01 -15.50 -8.24
CA ASN A 77 8.54 -16.85 -8.04
C ASN A 77 7.79 -16.99 -6.72
N THR A 78 6.69 -17.72 -6.75
CA THR A 78 6.02 -18.25 -5.56
C THR A 78 6.23 -19.77 -5.50
N ALA A 79 5.83 -20.41 -4.40
CA ALA A 79 5.85 -21.88 -4.32
C ALA A 79 4.99 -22.58 -5.38
N LYS A 80 4.04 -21.86 -6.01
CA LYS A 80 3.07 -22.44 -6.95
C LYS A 80 3.39 -22.12 -8.41
N GLU A 81 3.91 -20.93 -8.68
CA GLU A 81 4.04 -20.40 -10.04
C GLU A 81 4.97 -19.17 -10.10
N PHE A 82 5.45 -18.90 -11.32
CA PHE A 82 6.11 -17.65 -11.70
C PHE A 82 5.07 -16.57 -11.97
N LYS A 83 5.25 -15.38 -11.40
CA LYS A 83 4.34 -14.24 -11.49
C LYS A 83 4.98 -13.09 -12.26
N ILE A 84 4.18 -12.48 -13.13
CA ILE A 84 4.45 -11.18 -13.75
C ILE A 84 3.31 -10.25 -13.32
N GLU A 85 3.63 -9.23 -12.55
CA GLU A 85 2.66 -8.28 -11.99
C GLU A 85 3.16 -6.85 -12.16
N TYR A 86 2.37 -5.88 -11.73
CA TYR A 86 2.72 -4.46 -11.85
C TYR A 86 2.56 -3.71 -10.53
N THR A 87 3.43 -2.72 -10.31
CA THR A 87 3.31 -1.85 -9.14
C THR A 87 2.12 -0.89 -9.28
N LYS A 88 1.53 -0.50 -8.15
CA LYS A 88 0.66 0.67 -8.03
C LYS A 88 1.46 1.92 -7.70
N ASN A 89 2.44 1.77 -6.81
CA ASN A 89 3.34 2.82 -6.39
C ASN A 89 4.64 2.24 -5.85
N VAL A 90 5.68 3.07 -5.88
CA VAL A 90 7.03 2.73 -5.40
C VAL A 90 7.59 3.90 -4.58
N SER A 91 8.28 3.58 -3.50
CA SER A 91 9.16 4.50 -2.76
C SER A 91 10.57 3.93 -2.72
N GLN A 92 11.51 4.68 -2.15
CA GLN A 92 12.89 4.23 -1.98
C GLN A 92 13.05 3.00 -1.05
N GLY A 93 12.06 2.72 -0.20
CA GLY A 93 12.07 1.62 0.78
C GLY A 93 11.05 0.50 0.55
N GLY A 94 10.19 0.61 -0.48
CA GLY A 94 9.18 -0.41 -0.72
C GLY A 94 8.30 -0.13 -1.93
N MET A 95 7.39 -1.05 -2.21
CA MET A 95 6.42 -0.90 -3.30
C MET A 95 5.08 -1.53 -2.93
N PHE A 96 4.04 -1.16 -3.67
CA PHE A 96 2.77 -1.87 -3.66
C PHE A 96 2.59 -2.58 -5.00
N ILE A 97 2.41 -3.90 -4.98
CA ILE A 97 2.22 -4.73 -6.17
C ILE A 97 0.73 -5.04 -6.28
N ARG A 98 0.12 -4.70 -7.42
CA ARG A 98 -1.25 -5.12 -7.73
C ARG A 98 -1.23 -6.61 -7.99
N THR A 99 -2.00 -7.36 -7.22
CA THR A 99 -2.17 -8.80 -7.44
C THR A 99 -3.42 -9.28 -6.70
N THR A 100 -4.12 -10.24 -7.28
CA THR A 100 -5.23 -10.96 -6.62
C THR A 100 -4.75 -12.23 -5.91
N SER A 101 -3.47 -12.58 -6.07
CA SER A 101 -2.88 -13.76 -5.46
C SER A 101 -2.62 -13.49 -3.97
N PRO A 102 -3.16 -14.30 -3.05
CA PRO A 102 -2.88 -14.14 -1.63
C PRO A 102 -1.43 -14.50 -1.35
N ILE A 103 -0.70 -13.56 -0.75
CA ILE A 103 0.63 -13.79 -0.19
C ILE A 103 0.60 -13.39 1.28
N GLU A 104 1.12 -14.25 2.14
CA GLU A 104 1.11 -14.06 3.58
C GLU A 104 2.08 -12.95 4.00
N THR A 105 1.68 -12.11 4.96
CA THR A 105 2.56 -11.14 5.61
C THR A 105 3.76 -11.87 6.25
N GLY A 106 4.94 -11.29 6.13
CA GLY A 106 6.22 -11.89 6.56
C GLY A 106 6.88 -12.76 5.49
N THR A 107 6.19 -13.06 4.38
CA THR A 107 6.77 -13.82 3.27
C THR A 107 7.92 -13.03 2.64
N LYS A 108 9.08 -13.68 2.50
CA LYS A 108 10.25 -13.12 1.81
C LYS A 108 10.27 -13.57 0.37
N ILE A 109 10.50 -12.62 -0.54
CA ILE A 109 10.44 -12.85 -1.99
C ILE A 109 11.70 -12.25 -2.64
N GLN A 110 12.32 -13.01 -3.54
CA GLN A 110 13.26 -12.47 -4.51
C GLN A 110 12.45 -12.01 -5.72
N LEU A 111 12.55 -10.72 -6.06
CA LEU A 111 11.85 -10.14 -7.20
C LEU A 111 12.77 -9.33 -8.09
N GLU A 112 12.40 -9.27 -9.36
CA GLU A 112 13.02 -8.45 -10.39
C GLU A 112 12.11 -7.25 -10.68
N LEU A 113 12.63 -6.03 -10.50
CA LEU A 113 11.95 -4.79 -10.82
C LEU A 113 12.50 -4.20 -12.11
N PHE A 114 11.64 -3.99 -13.10
CA PHE A 114 12.04 -3.48 -14.40
C PHE A 114 11.81 -1.98 -14.46
N ILE A 115 12.90 -1.22 -14.55
CA ILE A 115 12.91 0.23 -14.75
C ILE A 115 13.00 0.51 -16.26
N PRO A 116 12.20 1.45 -16.81
CA PRO A 116 12.37 1.90 -18.20
C PRO A 116 13.81 2.32 -18.48
N ASP A 117 14.27 2.05 -19.71
CA ASP A 117 15.61 2.39 -20.20
C ASP A 117 16.78 1.68 -19.48
N LEU A 118 16.50 0.77 -18.54
CA LEU A 118 17.50 -0.10 -17.93
C LEU A 118 17.50 -1.47 -18.61
N ASN A 119 18.69 -1.91 -19.05
CA ASN A 119 18.84 -3.21 -19.74
C ASN A 119 18.62 -4.41 -18.81
N GLU A 120 19.07 -4.30 -17.56
CA GLU A 120 18.98 -5.36 -16.55
C GLU A 120 17.99 -4.97 -15.45
N PRO A 121 17.16 -5.89 -14.94
CA PRO A 121 16.25 -5.57 -13.85
C PRO A 121 17.02 -5.33 -12.53
N ILE A 122 16.41 -4.55 -11.64
CA ILE A 122 16.89 -4.44 -10.26
C ILE A 122 16.45 -5.69 -9.49
N LEU A 123 17.41 -6.43 -8.94
CA LEU A 123 17.15 -7.57 -8.06
C LEU A 123 16.89 -7.08 -6.64
N LEU A 124 15.77 -7.51 -6.05
CA LEU A 124 15.32 -7.09 -4.72
C LEU A 124 14.95 -8.29 -3.85
N SER A 125 15.52 -8.32 -2.64
CA SER A 125 14.95 -9.12 -1.56
C SER A 125 13.89 -8.28 -0.84
N VAL A 126 12.66 -8.76 -0.78
CA VAL A 126 11.56 -8.02 -0.13
C VAL A 126 10.81 -8.87 0.90
N GLU A 127 10.10 -8.21 1.79
CA GLU A 127 9.17 -8.84 2.73
C GLU A 127 7.77 -8.25 2.59
N VAL A 128 6.76 -9.12 2.51
CA VAL A 128 5.35 -8.70 2.51
C VAL A 128 4.99 -8.13 3.87
N VAL A 129 4.63 -6.85 3.92
CA VAL A 129 4.21 -6.16 5.16
C VAL A 129 2.70 -5.95 5.24
N ARG A 130 2.01 -6.04 4.09
CA ARG A 130 0.56 -5.88 4.00
C ARG A 130 0.03 -6.77 2.90
N SER A 131 -1.09 -7.44 3.15
CA SER A 131 -1.82 -8.23 2.16
C SER A 131 -3.29 -7.80 2.16
N SER A 132 -3.81 -7.46 0.99
CA SER A 132 -5.14 -6.84 0.82
C SER A 132 -5.87 -7.52 -0.31
N GLN A 133 -6.56 -8.62 0.00
CA GLN A 133 -7.22 -9.46 -0.99
C GLN A 133 -8.70 -9.09 -1.25
N TYR A 134 -9.30 -8.28 -0.37
CA TYR A 134 -10.73 -7.94 -0.40
C TYR A 134 -10.96 -6.44 -0.48
N ALA A 135 -10.16 -5.72 -1.25
CA ALA A 135 -10.48 -4.34 -1.51
C ALA A 135 -11.78 -4.27 -2.34
N VAL A 136 -12.70 -3.38 -1.95
CA VAL A 136 -13.96 -3.14 -2.67
C VAL A 136 -13.69 -2.72 -4.12
N ASP A 137 -12.57 -2.02 -4.32
CA ASP A 137 -12.02 -1.74 -5.64
C ASP A 137 -10.90 -2.73 -5.98
N LYS A 138 -10.98 -3.36 -7.16
CA LYS A 138 -9.92 -4.26 -7.66
C LYS A 138 -8.58 -3.52 -7.81
N GLU A 139 -8.62 -2.20 -8.00
CA GLU A 139 -7.44 -1.32 -8.02
C GLU A 139 -6.64 -1.29 -6.71
N ASP A 140 -7.26 -1.71 -5.60
CA ASP A 140 -6.69 -1.74 -4.25
C ASP A 140 -6.34 -3.15 -3.77
N ALA A 141 -6.63 -4.17 -4.58
CA ALA A 141 -6.20 -5.54 -4.33
C ALA A 141 -4.71 -5.69 -4.60
N GLY A 142 -3.96 -6.20 -3.62
CA GLY A 142 -2.53 -6.37 -3.77
C GLY A 142 -1.76 -6.54 -2.47
N VAL A 143 -0.44 -6.49 -2.61
CA VAL A 143 0.50 -6.68 -1.51
C VAL A 143 1.42 -5.48 -1.39
N GLY A 144 1.61 -5.01 -0.16
CA GLY A 144 2.65 -4.05 0.19
C GLY A 144 3.90 -4.80 0.60
N VAL A 145 5.04 -4.43 0.01
CA VAL A 145 6.34 -5.03 0.34
C VAL A 145 7.32 -3.95 0.80
N ARG A 146 8.20 -4.32 1.73
CA ARG A 146 9.38 -3.51 2.12
C ARG A 146 10.64 -4.14 1.55
N PHE A 147 11.60 -3.31 1.14
CA PHE A 147 12.90 -3.80 0.69
C PHE A 147 13.70 -4.27 1.92
N LEU A 148 14.20 -5.50 1.86
CA LEU A 148 15.13 -6.04 2.83
C LEU A 148 16.56 -5.74 2.42
N ASP A 149 16.84 -5.92 1.13
CA ASP A 149 18.15 -5.70 0.54
C ASP A 149 18.02 -5.20 -0.90
N ILE A 150 18.90 -4.26 -1.23
CA ILE A 150 19.06 -3.63 -2.54
C ILE A 150 20.48 -3.12 -2.61
N ASP A 151 21.21 -3.43 -3.68
CA ASP A 151 22.57 -2.93 -3.80
C ASP A 151 22.59 -1.39 -3.96
N PRO A 152 23.67 -0.72 -3.53
CA PRO A 152 23.70 0.75 -3.53
C PRO A 152 23.55 1.39 -4.92
N LEU A 153 24.01 0.73 -5.98
CA LEU A 153 23.91 1.25 -7.34
C LEU A 153 22.46 1.19 -7.81
N SER A 154 21.81 0.04 -7.69
CA SER A 154 20.38 -0.12 -8.00
C SER A 154 19.50 0.81 -7.19
N LYS A 155 19.81 1.01 -5.90
CA LYS A 155 19.09 1.97 -5.07
C LYS A 155 19.19 3.39 -5.60
N SER A 156 20.38 3.79 -6.03
CA SER A 156 20.61 5.12 -6.60
C SER A 156 19.88 5.31 -7.93
N ILE A 157 19.89 4.29 -8.79
CA ILE A 157 19.13 4.27 -10.05
C ILE A 157 17.63 4.42 -9.78
N LEU A 158 17.09 3.63 -8.85
CA LEU A 158 15.68 3.70 -8.48
C LEU A 158 15.31 5.09 -7.96
N ILE A 159 16.10 5.65 -7.03
CA ILE A 159 15.82 6.98 -6.48
C ILE A 159 15.82 8.04 -7.58
N ASN A 160 16.83 8.04 -8.46
CA ASN A 160 16.90 8.98 -9.58
C ASN A 160 15.69 8.87 -10.52
N TYR A 161 15.28 7.65 -10.83
CA TYR A 161 14.08 7.40 -11.63
C TYR A 161 12.82 7.96 -10.97
N LEU A 162 12.62 7.70 -9.68
CA LEU A 162 11.45 8.20 -8.94
C LEU A 162 11.44 9.73 -8.83
N SER A 163 12.60 10.36 -8.62
CA SER A 163 12.72 11.82 -8.59
C SER A 163 12.38 12.47 -9.93
N ALA A 164 12.82 11.90 -11.05
CA ALA A 164 12.48 12.41 -12.38
C ALA A 164 10.97 12.38 -12.67
N LEU A 165 10.25 11.41 -12.10
CA LEU A 165 8.80 11.32 -12.22
C LEU A 165 8.06 12.33 -11.33
N SER A 166 8.55 12.61 -10.12
CA SER A 166 7.92 13.60 -9.23
C SER A 166 8.03 15.02 -9.77
N ASP A 167 9.10 15.33 -10.50
CA ASP A 167 9.32 16.66 -11.11
C ASP A 167 8.46 16.89 -12.37
N SER A 168 7.80 15.84 -12.87
CA SER A 168 6.99 15.86 -14.10
C SER A 168 5.49 15.96 -13.84
N CYS A 169 5.06 16.21 -12.59
CA CYS A 169 3.65 16.33 -12.19
C CYS A 169 3.24 17.77 -11.82
#